data_AF-G5JCV4-F1
#
_entry.id   AF-G5JCV4-F1
#
_cell.length_a   1.000
_cell.length_b   1.000
_cell.length_c   1.000
_cell.angle_alpha   90.00
_cell.angle_beta   90.00
_cell.angle_gamma   90.00
#
_symmetry.space_group_name_H-M   'P 1'
#
loop_
_entity.id
_entity.type
_entity.pdbx_description
1 polymer ?
#
loop_
_entity_poly.entity_id
_entity_poly.type
_entity_poly.pdbx_seq_one_letter_code
_entity_poly.pdbx_strand_id
1 'polypeptide(L)'
;MQLSPGSPIKGTKVDVCFIGSCTNGRISDLREAAKFAQGHHVANGVKAFVVPGSERVKVQAETEGLDKIFVEAGFEWREAGCSMCLAMNPDKLQGDQISASSSNRNFKGRQGSSTGRTLLMSPAMVVAAAVNGQVSDVRELS
;
A
#
# COMPACT_ATOMS: atom_id res chain seq x y z
N MET A 1 -15.97 1.27 -14.67
CA MET A 1 -14.58 0.84 -14.38
C MET A 1 -13.74 1.83 -15.17
N GLN A 2 -12.87 2.62 -14.54
CA GLN A 2 -12.11 3.68 -15.23
C GLN A 2 -10.88 3.15 -16.01
N LEU A 3 -10.83 1.84 -16.26
CA LEU A 3 -9.74 1.18 -16.97
C LEU A 3 -10.27 0.58 -18.26
N SER A 4 -9.58 0.86 -19.36
CA SER A 4 -9.87 0.29 -20.68
C SER A 4 -9.15 -1.04 -20.86
N PRO A 5 -9.84 -2.11 -21.28
CA PRO A 5 -9.20 -3.40 -21.55
C PRO A 5 -8.04 -3.26 -22.55
N GLY A 6 -6.93 -3.94 -22.27
CA GLY A 6 -5.73 -3.92 -23.11
C GLY A 6 -4.85 -2.67 -22.96
N SER A 7 -5.29 -1.64 -22.25
CA SER A 7 -4.45 -0.48 -21.95
C SER A 7 -3.39 -0.82 -20.89
N PRO A 8 -2.15 -0.32 -21.02
CA PRO A 8 -1.15 -0.43 -19.97
C PRO A 8 -1.64 0.15 -18.66
N ILE A 9 -1.36 -0.53 -17.54
CA ILE A 9 -1.74 -0.06 -16.21
C ILE A 9 -0.79 1.02 -15.68
N LYS A 10 0.46 1.06 -16.17
CA LYS A 10 1.47 2.06 -15.79
C LYS A 10 0.94 3.46 -16.11
N GLY A 11 1.10 4.39 -15.16
CA GLY A 11 0.57 5.75 -15.25
C GLY A 11 -0.86 5.92 -14.72
N THR A 12 -1.54 4.84 -14.33
CA THR A 12 -2.87 4.95 -13.68
C THR A 12 -2.71 5.64 -12.33
N LYS A 13 -3.39 6.77 -12.11
CA LYS A 13 -3.39 7.47 -10.82
C LYS A 13 -3.92 6.58 -9.70
N VAL A 14 -3.33 6.72 -8.51
CA VAL A 14 -3.77 6.01 -7.31
C VAL A 14 -4.10 7.01 -6.22
N ASP A 15 -5.15 6.71 -5.45
CA ASP A 15 -5.60 7.55 -4.34
C ASP A 15 -5.13 6.97 -2.99
N VAL A 16 -5.06 5.63 -2.90
CA VAL A 16 -4.78 4.93 -1.64
C VAL A 16 -3.72 3.85 -1.82
N CYS A 17 -2.62 3.94 -1.09
CA CYS A 17 -1.54 2.94 -1.09
C CYS A 17 -1.52 2.17 0.23
N PHE A 18 -1.68 0.84 0.14
CA PHE A 18 -1.77 -0.03 1.32
C PHE A 18 -0.75 -1.16 1.28
N ILE A 19 0.18 -1.15 2.23
CA ILE A 19 1.13 -2.23 2.48
C ILE A 19 0.69 -2.99 3.73
N GLY A 20 0.61 -4.32 3.63
CA GLY A 20 0.30 -5.18 4.78
C GLY A 20 -0.77 -6.22 4.53
N SER A 21 -1.37 -6.69 5.62
CA SER A 21 -2.19 -7.90 5.79
C SER A 21 -1.40 -9.17 6.13
N CYS A 22 -2.10 -10.25 6.47
CA CYS A 22 -1.51 -11.57 6.74
C CYS A 22 -0.72 -12.15 5.56
N THR A 23 -0.90 -11.63 4.33
CA THR A 23 -0.21 -12.16 3.14
C THR A 23 1.13 -11.46 2.88
N ASN A 24 1.18 -10.13 2.98
CA ASN A 24 2.35 -9.32 2.61
C ASN A 24 2.70 -8.27 3.67
N GLY A 25 2.56 -8.65 4.94
CA GLY A 25 2.95 -7.86 6.10
C GLY A 25 3.97 -8.59 6.97
N ARG A 26 4.78 -9.51 6.41
CA ARG A 26 5.86 -10.20 7.12
C ARG A 26 7.06 -9.26 7.24
N ILE A 27 7.99 -9.55 8.15
CA ILE A 27 9.17 -8.70 8.32
C ILE A 27 10.00 -8.57 7.03
N SER A 28 10.10 -9.63 6.22
CA SER A 28 10.79 -9.58 4.92
C SER A 28 10.12 -8.60 3.94
N ASP A 29 8.79 -8.57 3.92
CA ASP A 29 8.00 -7.67 3.06
C ASP A 29 8.24 -6.21 3.45
N LEU A 30 8.22 -5.92 4.76
CA LEU A 30 8.43 -4.58 5.28
C LEU A 30 9.86 -4.09 5.06
N ARG A 31 10.86 -4.95 5.24
CA ARG A 31 12.26 -4.63 4.93
C ARG A 31 12.47 -4.33 3.45
N GLU A 32 11.84 -5.10 2.56
CA GLU A 32 11.92 -4.85 1.12
C GLU A 32 11.30 -3.49 0.75
N ALA A 33 10.08 -3.22 1.22
CA ALA A 33 9.42 -1.95 0.98
C ALA A 33 10.20 -0.76 1.58
N ALA A 34 10.75 -0.91 2.78
CA ALA A 34 11.51 0.16 3.44
C ALA A 34 12.74 0.61 2.62
N LYS A 35 13.41 -0.30 1.89
CA LYS A 35 14.54 0.07 1.01
C LYS A 35 14.16 1.10 -0.05
N PHE A 36 12.93 1.01 -0.57
CA PHE A 36 12.44 1.93 -1.60
C PHE A 36 11.72 3.15 -1.00
N ALA A 37 11.25 3.06 0.24
CA ALA A 37 10.63 4.19 0.93
C ALA A 37 11.69 5.17 1.46
N GLN A 38 12.85 4.66 1.87
CA GLN A 38 13.94 5.47 2.39
C GLN A 38 14.38 6.54 1.39
N GLY A 39 14.44 7.80 1.86
CA GLY A 39 14.83 8.96 1.05
C GLY A 39 13.78 9.45 0.05
N HIS A 40 12.60 8.84 0.01
CA HIS A 40 11.49 9.23 -0.86
C HIS A 40 10.29 9.71 -0.02
N HIS A 41 9.36 10.42 -0.66
CA HIS A 41 8.14 10.89 -0.01
C HIS A 41 6.89 10.51 -0.83
N VAL A 42 5.82 10.16 -0.14
CA VAL A 42 4.49 9.91 -0.71
C VAL A 42 4.02 11.17 -1.45
N ALA A 43 3.48 10.98 -2.65
CA ALA A 43 2.97 12.06 -3.48
C ALA A 43 1.79 12.80 -2.81
N ASN A 44 1.72 14.11 -3.06
CA ASN A 44 0.62 14.94 -2.58
C ASN A 44 -0.74 14.38 -3.01
N GLY A 45 -1.66 14.25 -2.05
CA GLY A 45 -3.02 13.75 -2.29
C GLY A 45 -3.15 12.23 -2.26
N VAL A 46 -2.06 11.47 -2.13
CA VAL A 46 -2.11 10.01 -1.92
C VAL A 46 -2.21 9.71 -0.43
N LYS A 47 -3.19 8.90 -0.03
CA LYS A 47 -3.22 8.32 1.32
C LYS A 47 -2.41 7.03 1.32
N ALA A 48 -1.31 6.98 2.08
CA ALA A 48 -0.46 5.79 2.15
C ALA A 48 -0.31 5.28 3.58
N PHE A 49 -0.40 3.97 3.79
CA PHE A 49 -0.26 3.39 5.13
C PHE A 49 0.27 1.95 5.13
N VAL A 50 0.91 1.58 6.22
CA VAL A 50 1.54 0.28 6.44
C VAL A 50 0.93 -0.41 7.66
N VAL A 51 0.55 -1.68 7.51
CA VAL A 51 -0.06 -2.52 8.54
C VAL A 51 0.75 -3.80 8.70
N PRO A 52 1.47 -3.98 9.82
CA PRO A 52 2.18 -5.23 10.09
C PRO A 52 1.24 -6.44 10.14
N GLY A 53 1.72 -7.59 9.66
CA GLY A 53 0.90 -8.82 9.58
C GLY A 53 0.60 -9.47 10.93
N SER A 54 1.34 -9.10 11.99
CA SER A 54 1.11 -9.51 13.38
C SER A 54 1.84 -8.58 14.35
N GLU A 55 1.45 -8.59 15.63
CA GLU A 55 2.14 -7.82 16.69
C GLU A 55 3.63 -8.15 16.79
N ARG A 56 4.00 -9.43 16.63
CA ARG A 56 5.42 -9.83 16.64
C ARG A 56 6.20 -9.17 15.51
N VAL A 57 5.61 -9.07 14.32
CA VAL A 57 6.25 -8.39 13.19
C VAL A 57 6.31 -6.87 13.42
N LYS A 58 5.27 -6.28 14.02
CA LYS A 58 5.25 -4.85 14.39
C LYS A 58 6.41 -4.50 15.32
N VAL A 59 6.50 -5.19 16.46
CA VAL A 59 7.57 -4.98 17.45
C VAL A 59 8.95 -5.15 16.81
N GLN A 60 9.10 -6.17 15.96
CA GLN A 60 10.35 -6.40 15.25
C GLN A 60 10.69 -5.27 14.27
N ALA A 61 9.71 -4.81 13.47
CA ALA A 61 9.89 -3.72 12.52
C ALA A 61 10.25 -2.40 13.21
N GLU A 62 9.62 -2.11 14.36
CA GLU A 62 9.91 -0.93 15.19
C GLU A 62 11.31 -1.01 15.84
N THR A 63 11.71 -2.21 16.30
CA THR A 63 13.07 -2.45 16.81
C THR A 63 14.12 -2.21 15.73
N GLU A 64 13.81 -2.57 14.48
CA GLU A 64 14.67 -2.34 13.32
C GLU A 64 14.57 -0.91 12.75
N GLY A 65 13.66 -0.07 13.27
CA GLY A 65 13.45 1.31 12.82
C GLY A 65 12.74 1.44 11.47
N LEU A 66 12.09 0.39 10.98
CA LEU A 66 11.37 0.40 9.70
C LEU A 66 10.14 1.32 9.74
N ASP A 67 9.48 1.39 10.89
CA ASP A 67 8.36 2.30 11.17
C ASP A 67 8.77 3.76 10.89
N LYS A 68 9.95 4.16 11.34
CA LYS A 68 10.48 5.52 11.14
C LYS A 68 10.72 5.84 9.68
N ILE A 69 11.27 4.88 8.92
CA ILE A 69 11.47 5.03 7.47
C ILE A 69 10.13 5.27 6.77
N PHE A 70 9.11 4.49 7.11
CA PHE A 70 7.77 4.67 6.52
C PHE A 70 7.14 6.01 6.92
N VAL A 71 7.23 6.40 8.20
CA VAL A 71 6.70 7.69 8.69
C VAL A 71 7.41 8.88 8.04
N GLU A 72 8.73 8.84 7.92
CA GLU A 72 9.52 9.86 7.23
C GLU A 72 9.13 9.98 5.75
N ALA A 73 8.88 8.83 5.10
CA ALA A 73 8.36 8.80 3.74
C ALA A 73 6.91 9.30 3.61
N GLY A 74 6.19 9.53 4.72
CA GLY A 74 4.81 10.01 4.73
C GLY A 74 3.74 8.92 4.74
N PHE A 75 4.12 7.67 5.01
CA PHE A 75 3.16 6.61 5.30
C PHE A 75 2.66 6.70 6.74
N GLU A 76 1.38 6.41 6.95
CA GLU A 76 0.87 6.17 8.29
C GLU A 76 1.30 4.77 8.77
N TRP A 77 1.96 4.69 9.92
CA TRP A 77 2.26 3.42 10.60
C TRP A 77 1.06 2.99 11.45
N ARG A 78 0.50 1.80 11.19
CA ARG A 78 -0.73 1.32 11.82
C ARG A 78 -0.47 0.12 12.75
N GLU A 79 -1.43 -0.15 13.63
CA GLU A 79 -1.48 -1.35 14.45
C GLU A 79 -1.59 -2.61 13.60
N ALA A 80 -1.08 -3.75 14.10
CA ALA A 80 -1.10 -4.99 13.33
C ALA A 80 -2.54 -5.50 13.17
N GLY A 81 -2.87 -6.03 11.98
CA GLY A 81 -4.21 -6.55 11.72
C GLY A 81 -4.60 -6.69 10.26
N CYS A 82 -5.90 -6.89 10.02
CA CYS A 82 -6.43 -7.06 8.66
C CYS A 82 -6.66 -5.73 7.93
N SER A 83 -7.00 -4.65 8.63
CA SER A 83 -7.25 -3.31 8.06
C SER A 83 -8.06 -3.38 6.75
N MET A 84 -7.62 -2.69 5.70
CA MET A 84 -8.28 -2.58 4.40
C MET A 84 -8.34 -3.92 3.64
N CYS A 85 -7.61 -4.97 4.04
CA CYS A 85 -7.78 -6.31 3.46
C CYS A 85 -9.18 -6.90 3.73
N LEU A 86 -9.86 -6.41 4.78
CA LEU A 86 -11.23 -6.80 5.13
C LEU A 86 -12.19 -5.60 5.14
N ALA A 87 -11.69 -4.37 5.33
CA ALA A 87 -12.46 -3.13 5.35
C ALA A 87 -13.64 -3.14 6.36
N MET A 88 -13.44 -3.82 7.49
CA MET A 88 -14.36 -3.80 8.66
C MET A 88 -14.04 -2.67 9.65
N ASN A 89 -13.01 -1.88 9.36
CA ASN A 89 -12.59 -0.72 10.13
C ASN A 89 -12.72 0.56 9.26
N PRO A 90 -12.36 1.75 9.77
CA PRO A 90 -12.38 2.98 8.98
C PRO A 90 -11.46 2.98 7.74
N ASP A 91 -10.54 2.01 7.62
CA ASP A 91 -9.69 1.86 6.44
C ASP A 91 -10.48 1.20 5.30
N LYS A 92 -11.08 2.06 4.47
CA LYS A 92 -11.86 1.65 3.32
C LYS A 92 -11.72 2.67 2.19
N LEU A 93 -11.84 2.19 0.96
CA LEU A 93 -11.99 3.05 -0.21
C LEU A 93 -13.31 3.81 -0.14
N GLN A 94 -13.30 5.04 -0.64
CA GLN A 94 -14.46 5.91 -0.76
C GLN A 94 -14.71 6.21 -2.23
N GLY A 95 -15.98 6.19 -2.65
CA GLY A 95 -16.34 6.46 -4.05
C GLY A 95 -15.57 5.54 -5.00
N ASP A 96 -15.08 6.11 -6.09
CA ASP A 96 -14.36 5.40 -7.16
C ASP A 96 -12.83 5.39 -7.00
N GLN A 97 -12.32 5.67 -5.80
CA GLN A 97 -10.89 5.62 -5.49
C GLN A 97 -10.21 4.33 -5.99
N ILE A 98 -8.98 4.52 -6.48
CA ILE A 98 -8.08 3.44 -6.92
C ILE A 98 -7.03 3.20 -5.83
N SER A 99 -6.96 1.95 -5.36
CA SER A 99 -5.92 1.51 -4.43
C SER A 99 -4.81 0.74 -5.12
N ALA A 100 -3.57 1.09 -4.83
CA ALA A 100 -2.43 0.19 -4.96
C ALA A 100 -2.28 -0.59 -3.64
N SER A 101 -2.38 -1.92 -3.69
CA SER A 101 -2.45 -2.73 -2.48
C SER A 101 -1.58 -3.98 -2.56
N SER A 102 -0.88 -4.28 -1.46
CA SER A 102 -0.22 -5.56 -1.25
C SER A 102 -1.13 -6.61 -0.60
N SER A 103 -2.45 -6.43 -0.60
CA SER A 103 -3.37 -7.50 -0.20
C SER A 103 -3.44 -8.59 -1.27
N ASN A 104 -4.17 -9.67 -1.01
CA ASN A 104 -4.28 -10.80 -1.93
C ASN A 104 -5.62 -10.90 -2.68
N ARG A 105 -6.54 -9.94 -2.48
CA ARG A 105 -7.90 -9.99 -3.03
C ARG A 105 -8.35 -8.61 -3.47
N ASN A 106 -8.85 -8.51 -4.70
CA ASN A 106 -9.27 -7.25 -5.31
C ASN A 106 -10.68 -7.28 -5.94
N PHE A 107 -11.53 -8.24 -5.56
CA PHE A 107 -12.91 -8.24 -6.04
C PHE A 107 -13.66 -6.98 -5.59
N LYS A 108 -14.64 -6.53 -6.39
CA LYS A 108 -15.39 -5.30 -6.14
C LYS A 108 -16.00 -5.30 -4.73
N GLY A 109 -15.90 -4.19 -4.00
CA GLY A 109 -16.38 -4.09 -2.63
C GLY A 109 -15.45 -4.66 -1.57
N ARG A 110 -14.35 -5.35 -1.95
CA ARG A 110 -13.47 -6.00 -0.95
C ARG A 110 -12.86 -5.02 0.03
N GLN A 111 -12.42 -3.87 -0.46
CA GLN A 111 -11.84 -2.80 0.36
C GLN A 111 -12.88 -1.72 0.72
N GLY A 112 -14.16 -2.12 0.82
CA GLY A 112 -15.28 -1.28 1.27
C GLY A 112 -16.12 -0.72 0.13
N SER A 113 -15.53 0.00 -0.83
CA SER A 113 -16.31 0.61 -1.92
C SER A 113 -16.64 -0.37 -3.06
N SER A 114 -17.90 -0.38 -3.49
CA SER A 114 -18.37 -1.13 -4.67
C SER A 114 -17.94 -0.48 -5.99
N THR A 115 -17.71 0.83 -5.99
CA THR A 115 -17.29 1.61 -7.17
C THR A 115 -15.78 1.78 -7.28
N GLY A 116 -15.05 1.71 -6.16
CA GLY A 116 -13.58 1.75 -6.11
C GLY A 116 -12.91 0.52 -6.71
N ARG A 117 -11.60 0.60 -7.00
CA ARG A 117 -10.83 -0.49 -7.60
C ARG A 117 -9.52 -0.72 -6.87
N THR A 118 -9.11 -1.98 -6.77
CA THR A 118 -7.86 -2.37 -6.13
C THR A 118 -6.94 -3.02 -7.16
N LEU A 119 -5.71 -2.53 -7.25
CA LEU A 119 -4.62 -3.07 -8.04
C LEU A 119 -3.70 -3.83 -7.09
N LEU A 120 -3.57 -5.14 -7.30
CA LEU A 120 -2.69 -5.97 -6.49
C LEU A 120 -1.26 -5.85 -7.01
N MET A 121 -0.31 -5.62 -6.11
CA MET A 121 1.12 -5.53 -6.43
C MET A 121 1.98 -5.86 -5.21
N SER A 122 3.29 -6.04 -5.40
CA SER A 122 4.21 -6.29 -4.29
C SER A 122 4.34 -5.07 -3.35
N PRO A 123 4.75 -5.24 -2.09
CA PRO A 123 5.03 -4.13 -1.17
C PRO A 123 5.92 -3.04 -1.77
N ALA A 124 7.00 -3.44 -2.45
CA ALA A 124 7.93 -2.52 -3.12
C ALA A 124 7.26 -1.71 -4.25
N MET A 125 6.38 -2.34 -5.03
CA MET A 125 5.58 -1.65 -6.06
C MET A 125 4.53 -0.71 -5.46
N VAL A 126 3.97 -1.02 -4.29
CA VAL A 126 3.09 -0.09 -3.56
C VAL A 126 3.86 1.16 -3.16
N VAL A 127 5.11 1.03 -2.70
CA VAL A 127 5.97 2.19 -2.42
C VAL A 127 6.19 3.02 -3.69
N ALA A 128 6.54 2.38 -4.80
CA ALA A 128 6.70 3.08 -6.09
C ALA A 128 5.42 3.82 -6.51
N ALA A 129 4.26 3.20 -6.32
CA ALA A 129 2.99 3.83 -6.62
C ALA A 129 2.67 5.01 -5.69
N ALA A 130 3.01 4.90 -4.40
CA ALA A 130 2.78 5.94 -3.41
C ALA A 130 3.68 7.17 -3.65
N VAL A 131 4.95 6.95 -3.96
CA VAL A 131 5.93 8.02 -4.23
C VAL A 131 5.59 8.78 -5.52
N ASN A 132 5.19 8.07 -6.58
CA ASN A 132 4.89 8.68 -7.87
C ASN A 132 3.42 9.13 -8.04
N GLY A 133 2.53 8.77 -7.10
CA GLY A 133 1.09 9.07 -7.19
C GLY A 133 0.34 8.31 -8.29
N GLN A 134 0.98 7.32 -8.89
CA GLN A 134 0.44 6.52 -9.97
C GLN A 134 1.16 5.17 -10.04
N VAL A 135 0.52 4.17 -10.65
CA VAL A 135 1.13 2.87 -10.91
C VAL A 135 2.44 3.05 -11.68
N SER A 136 3.54 2.65 -11.03
CA SER A 136 4.91 2.86 -11.51
C SER A 136 5.72 1.59 -11.31
N ASP A 137 6.83 1.47 -12.03
CA ASP A 137 7.77 0.37 -11.86
C ASP A 137 8.77 0.69 -10.75
N VAL A 138 8.97 -0.22 -9.80
CA VAL A 138 9.90 0.00 -8.68
C VAL A 138 11.35 0.19 -9.13
N ARG A 139 11.73 -0.30 -10.31
CA ARG A 139 13.05 -0.09 -10.91
C ARG A 139 13.34 1.37 -11.28
N GLU A 140 12.33 2.24 -11.20
CA GLU A 140 12.48 3.68 -11.42
C GLU A 140 12.86 4.42 -10.13
N LEU A 141 12.84 3.76 -8.96
CA LEU A 141 13.28 4.29 -7.66
C LEU A 141 14.67 3.81 -7.22
N SER A 142 15.33 2.97 -8.03
CA SER A 142 16.64 2.35 -7.73
C SER A 142 17.82 3.09 -8.35
#